data_AF-A0A920GGX1-F1
#
_entry.id   AF-A0A920GGX1-F1
#
_cell.length_a   1.000
_cell.length_b   1.000
_cell.length_c   1.000
_cell.angle_alpha   90.00
_cell.angle_beta   90.00
_cell.angle_gamma   90.00
#
_symmetry.space_group_name_H-M   'P 1'
#
loop_
_entity.id
_entity.type
_entity.pdbx_description
1 polymer ?
#
loop_
_entity_poly.entity_id
_entity_poly.type
_entity_poly.pdbx_seq_one_letter_code
_entity_poly.pdbx_strand_id
1 'polypeptide(L)'
;MNWLTKSVLPKIKAFVNKEETKQNLWIKCNSCDQMIFEKDLNKNFNICTTCNFHMPLYPKERMKFLLDDNTFEQIDYSTENQDILGFKDLKKYSDRLKDSKRENRTR
;
A
#
# COMPACT_ATOMS: atom_id res chain seq x y z
N MET A 1 -35.16 -33.05 -1.14
CA MET A 1 -33.84 -33.62 -1.49
C MET A 1 -33.46 -33.14 -2.88
N ASN A 2 -32.79 -31.99 -2.98
CA ASN A 2 -32.48 -31.36 -4.27
C ASN A 2 -31.04 -31.71 -4.67
N TRP A 3 -30.87 -32.56 -5.69
CA TRP A 3 -29.57 -33.09 -6.12
C TRP A 3 -28.83 -32.13 -7.07
N LEU A 4 -29.56 -31.29 -7.81
CA LEU A 4 -28.99 -30.26 -8.68
C LEU A 4 -28.16 -29.21 -7.91
N THR A 5 -28.57 -28.87 -6.69
CA THR A 5 -27.86 -27.85 -5.90
C THR A 5 -26.59 -28.38 -5.24
N LYS A 6 -26.47 -29.69 -5.00
CA LYS A 6 -25.30 -30.28 -4.34
C LYS A 6 -24.13 -30.54 -5.29
N SER A 7 -24.40 -30.84 -6.57
CA SER A 7 -23.35 -31.24 -7.52
C SER A 7 -22.82 -30.09 -8.39
N VAL A 8 -23.62 -29.05 -8.64
CA VAL A 8 -23.26 -27.97 -9.58
C VAL A 8 -22.63 -26.76 -8.88
N LEU A 9 -23.10 -26.40 -7.68
CA LEU A 9 -22.52 -25.28 -6.89
C LEU A 9 -21.02 -25.44 -6.54
N PRO A 10 -20.49 -26.64 -6.21
CA PRO A 10 -19.08 -26.80 -5.88
C PRO A 10 -18.16 -26.50 -7.07
N LYS A 11 -18.57 -26.90 -8.28
CA LYS A 11 -17.78 -26.71 -9.51
C LYS A 11 -17.75 -25.24 -9.93
N ILE A 12 -18.87 -24.52 -9.83
CA ILE A 12 -18.92 -23.09 -10.18
C ILE A 12 -18.08 -22.25 -9.20
N LYS A 13 -18.10 -22.58 -7.90
CA LYS A 13 -17.29 -21.88 -6.89
C LYS A 13 -15.78 -22.07 -7.10
N ALA A 14 -15.35 -23.19 -7.68
CA ALA A 14 -13.93 -23.43 -8.00
C ALA A 14 -13.44 -22.61 -9.21
N PHE A 15 -14.34 -22.20 -10.12
CA PHE A 15 -14.01 -21.33 -11.26
C PHE A 15 -14.11 -19.84 -10.94
N VAL A 16 -14.87 -19.47 -9.92
CA VAL A 16 -14.97 -18.08 -9.45
C VAL A 16 -13.96 -17.89 -8.32
N ASN A 17 -12.71 -17.61 -8.69
CA ASN A 17 -11.78 -16.98 -7.78
C ASN A 17 -12.40 -15.63 -7.37
N LYS A 18 -12.99 -15.59 -6.18
CA LYS A 18 -13.46 -14.36 -5.58
C LYS A 18 -12.22 -13.55 -5.22
N GLU A 19 -11.76 -12.71 -6.15
CA GLU A 19 -10.74 -11.72 -5.84
C GLU A 19 -11.18 -11.02 -4.55
N GLU A 20 -10.33 -11.08 -3.52
CA GLU A 20 -10.57 -10.41 -2.27
C GLU A 20 -10.76 -8.92 -2.58
N THR A 21 -12.00 -8.46 -2.52
CA THR A 21 -12.34 -7.07 -2.84
C THR A 21 -11.52 -6.16 -1.95
N LYS A 22 -10.57 -5.42 -2.55
CA LYS A 22 -9.74 -4.43 -1.86
C LYS A 22 -10.62 -3.50 -1.03
N GLN A 23 -10.19 -3.24 0.19
CA GLN A 23 -11.04 -2.74 1.26
C GLN A 23 -11.45 -1.26 1.14
N ASN A 24 -10.95 -0.48 0.17
CA ASN A 24 -11.37 0.93 -0.01
C ASN A 24 -11.33 1.39 -1.46
N LEU A 25 -12.50 1.52 -2.11
CA LEU A 25 -12.63 2.02 -3.48
C LEU A 25 -12.43 3.53 -3.61
N TRP A 26 -12.58 4.26 -2.50
CA TRP A 26 -12.61 5.72 -2.46
C TRP A 26 -11.59 6.25 -1.47
N ILE A 27 -10.89 7.31 -1.87
CA ILE A 27 -9.90 8.03 -1.09
C ILE A 27 -10.34 9.48 -0.98
N LYS A 28 -10.32 10.01 0.24
CA LYS A 28 -10.60 11.41 0.51
C LYS A 28 -9.33 12.25 0.31
N CYS A 29 -9.40 13.31 -0.47
CA CYS A 29 -8.29 14.25 -0.62
C CYS A 29 -8.09 15.10 0.65
N ASN A 30 -6.85 15.25 1.12
CA ASN A 30 -6.51 16.07 2.29
C ASN A 30 -6.63 17.59 2.06
N SER A 31 -6.70 18.04 0.80
CA SER A 31 -6.72 19.47 0.45
C SER A 31 -8.12 19.99 0.11
N CYS A 32 -8.85 19.29 -0.75
CA CYS A 32 -10.18 19.72 -1.21
C CYS A 32 -11.34 18.89 -0.63
N ASP A 33 -11.05 17.92 0.25
CA ASP A 33 -12.02 17.01 0.87
C ASP A 33 -12.86 16.16 -0.11
N GLN A 34 -12.55 16.20 -1.41
CA GLN A 34 -13.27 15.45 -2.42
C GLN A 34 -12.97 13.95 -2.34
N MET A 35 -14.00 13.14 -2.59
CA MET A 35 -13.88 11.70 -2.73
C MET A 35 -13.42 11.34 -4.14
N ILE A 36 -12.28 10.67 -4.24
CA ILE A 36 -11.64 10.26 -5.48
C ILE A 36 -11.62 8.75 -5.54
N PHE A 37 -11.86 8.17 -6.71
CA PHE A 37 -11.76 6.74 -6.90
C PHE A 37 -10.29 6.30 -6.91
N GLU A 38 -9.93 5.27 -6.13
CA GLU A 38 -8.54 4.83 -5.96
C GLU A 38 -7.85 4.51 -7.30
N LYS A 39 -8.58 3.86 -8.23
CA LYS A 39 -7.99 3.50 -9.54
C LYS A 39 -7.64 4.73 -10.38
N ASP A 40 -8.46 5.77 -10.33
CA ASP A 40 -8.21 6.99 -11.10
C ASP A 40 -7.09 7.80 -10.47
N LEU A 41 -7.01 7.77 -9.13
CA LEU A 41 -5.91 8.38 -8.40
C LEU A 41 -4.55 7.72 -8.71
N ASN A 42 -4.51 6.38 -8.73
CA ASN A 42 -3.30 5.63 -9.05
C ASN A 42 -2.84 5.85 -10.49
N LYS A 43 -3.79 5.98 -11.44
CA LYS A 43 -3.47 6.35 -12.83
C LYS A 43 -2.89 7.75 -12.96
N ASN A 44 -3.24 8.65 -12.03
CA ASN A 44 -2.75 10.02 -11.98
C ASN A 44 -1.58 10.20 -10.97
N PHE A 45 -0.86 9.13 -10.63
CA PHE A 45 0.32 9.16 -9.75
C PHE A 45 0.10 9.84 -8.39
N ASN A 46 -1.05 9.57 -7.76
CA ASN A 46 -1.48 10.16 -6.49
C ASN A 46 -1.68 11.69 -6.53
N ILE A 47 -1.99 12.24 -7.70
CA ILE A 47 -2.35 13.65 -7.85
C ILE A 47 -3.89 13.76 -7.88
N CYS A 48 -4.43 14.64 -7.04
CA CYS A 48 -5.86 14.93 -7.06
C CYS A 48 -6.27 15.56 -8.40
N THR A 49 -7.29 15.01 -9.05
CA THR A 49 -7.77 15.47 -10.36
C THR A 49 -8.52 16.80 -10.32
N THR A 50 -8.91 17.29 -9.14
CA THR A 50 -9.70 18.52 -9.01
C THR A 50 -8.93 19.70 -8.45
N CYS A 51 -8.03 19.49 -7.48
CA CYS A 51 -7.21 20.57 -6.91
C CYS A 51 -5.71 20.46 -7.21
N ASN A 52 -5.27 19.45 -7.98
CA ASN A 52 -3.85 19.17 -8.28
C ASN A 52 -2.96 19.00 -7.03
N PHE A 53 -3.54 18.69 -5.88
CA PHE A 53 -2.78 18.38 -4.68
C PHE A 53 -2.04 17.05 -4.84
N HIS A 54 -0.74 17.05 -4.53
CA HIS A 54 0.10 15.86 -4.52
C HIS A 54 -0.05 15.12 -3.20
N MET A 55 -0.73 13.97 -3.24
CA MET A 55 -0.84 13.10 -2.07
C MET A 55 0.43 12.26 -1.88
N PRO A 56 0.66 11.72 -0.67
CA PRO A 56 1.78 10.82 -0.41
C PRO A 56 1.80 9.65 -1.40
N LEU A 57 2.98 9.34 -1.93
CA LEU A 57 3.24 8.21 -2.82
C LEU A 57 4.36 7.38 -2.20
N TYR A 58 4.20 6.07 -2.16
CA TYR A 58 5.18 5.21 -1.50
C TYR A 58 6.48 5.11 -2.31
N PRO A 59 7.62 4.84 -1.65
CA PRO A 59 8.91 4.75 -2.33
C PRO A 59 8.91 3.75 -3.49
N LYS A 60 8.25 2.59 -3.34
CA LYS A 60 8.15 1.56 -4.40
C LYS A 60 7.41 2.06 -5.63
N GLU A 61 6.26 2.71 -5.42
CA GLU A 61 5.44 3.27 -6.50
C GLU A 61 6.16 4.42 -7.20
N ARG A 62 6.85 5.26 -6.42
CA ARG A 62 7.66 6.35 -6.95
C ARG A 62 8.86 5.85 -7.76
N MET A 63 9.55 4.81 -7.31
CA MET A 63 10.63 4.18 -8.08
C MET A 63 10.12 3.66 -9.42
N LYS A 64 8.98 2.97 -9.42
CA LYS A 64 8.35 2.47 -10.67
C LYS A 64 7.95 3.59 -11.63
N PHE A 65 7.60 4.77 -11.11
CA PHE A 65 7.27 5.92 -11.94
C PHE A 65 8.51 6.62 -12.52
N LEU A 66 9.59 6.70 -11.75
CA LEU A 66 10.79 7.46 -12.12
C LEU A 66 11.81 6.66 -12.93
N LEU A 67 11.88 5.35 -12.70
CA LEU A 67 12.90 4.47 -13.27
C LEU A 67 12.27 3.62 -14.37
N ASP A 68 13.03 3.37 -15.43
CA ASP A 68 12.64 2.44 -16.47
C ASP A 68 12.65 0.99 -15.94
N ASP A 69 11.81 0.15 -16.55
CA ASP A 69 11.74 -1.25 -16.17
C ASP A 69 13.08 -1.95 -16.44
N ASN A 70 13.57 -2.70 -15.44
CA ASN A 70 14.83 -3.46 -15.47
C ASN A 70 16.13 -2.63 -15.58
N THR A 71 16.11 -1.32 -15.33
CA THR A 71 17.32 -0.49 -15.39
C THR A 71 17.95 -0.21 -14.03
N PHE A 72 17.34 -0.66 -12.93
CA PHE A 72 17.81 -0.38 -11.59
C PHE A 72 18.11 -1.65 -10.82
N GLU A 73 19.17 -1.57 -10.00
CA GLU A 73 19.56 -2.64 -9.09
C GLU A 73 19.36 -2.16 -7.65
N GLN A 74 18.83 -3.04 -6.81
CA GLN A 74 18.68 -2.74 -5.40
C GLN A 74 20.03 -2.88 -4.70
N ILE A 75 20.51 -1.79 -4.12
CA ILE A 75 21.73 -1.80 -3.31
C ILE A 75 21.33 -2.21 -1.89
N ASP A 76 21.85 -3.36 -1.44
CA ASP A 76 21.67 -3.80 -0.07
C ASP A 76 22.45 -2.89 0.88
N TYR A 77 21.71 -2.25 1.78
CA TYR A 77 22.28 -1.40 2.82
C TYR A 77 22.04 -2.04 4.18
N SER A 78 23.12 -2.47 4.83
CA SER A 78 23.08 -2.93 6.22
C SER A 78 22.76 -1.75 7.13
N THR A 79 21.48 -1.57 7.44
CA THR A 79 21.02 -0.58 8.43
C THR A 79 21.21 -1.16 9.82
N GLU A 80 22.45 -1.21 10.29
CA GLU A 80 22.73 -1.25 11.71
C GLU A 80 22.46 0.13 12.30
N ASN A 81 21.18 0.49 12.40
CA ASN A 81 20.72 1.67 13.13
C ASN A 81 20.87 1.40 14.63
N GLN A 82 22.12 1.33 15.09
CA GLN A 82 22.46 1.27 16.49
C GLN A 82 22.39 2.70 17.05
N ASP A 83 21.54 2.88 18.06
CA ASP A 83 21.40 4.13 18.78
C ASP A 83 22.62 4.36 19.68
N ILE A 84 23.68 4.97 19.13
CA ILE A 84 24.95 5.22 19.83
C ILE A 84 24.73 6.13 21.05
N LEU A 85 23.74 7.03 20.97
CA LEU A 85 23.44 8.00 22.03
C LEU A 85 22.56 7.40 23.14
N GLY A 86 22.00 6.21 22.93
CA GLY A 86 21.02 5.61 23.84
C GLY A 86 19.85 6.56 24.11
N PHE A 87 19.41 7.29 23.08
CA PHE A 87 18.48 8.40 23.20
C PHE A 87 17.12 7.97 23.77
N LYS A 88 16.68 8.71 24.78
CA LYS A 88 15.39 8.49 25.45
C LYS A 88 14.65 9.80 25.55
N ASP A 89 13.48 9.79 24.94
CA ASP A 89 12.41 10.76 25.18
C ASP A 89 11.27 10.01 25.92
N LEU A 90 10.00 10.34 25.69
CA LEU A 90 8.83 9.60 26.19
C LEU A 90 8.85 8.09 25.87
N LYS A 91 9.51 7.69 24.78
CA LYS A 91 9.80 6.30 24.41
C LYS A 91 11.26 6.21 23.98
N LYS A 92 11.90 5.05 24.20
CA LYS A 92 13.27 4.81 23.71
C LYS A 92 13.28 4.90 22.18
N TYR A 93 14.32 5.49 21.61
CA TYR A 93 14.43 5.65 20.16
C TYR A 93 14.41 4.29 19.43
N SER A 94 15.09 3.29 19.99
CA SER A 94 15.10 1.91 19.47
C SER A 94 13.69 1.30 19.36
N ASP A 95 12.81 1.58 20.32
CA ASP A 95 11.43 1.09 20.30
C ASP A 95 10.59 1.83 19.24
N ARG A 96 10.76 3.15 19.10
CA ARG A 96 10.13 3.92 18.01
C ARG A 96 10.56 3.41 16.63
N LEU A 97 11.84 3.11 16.45
CA LEU A 97 12.37 2.60 15.19
C LEU A 97 11.75 1.24 14.82
N LYS A 98 11.56 0.35 15.81
CA LYS A 98 10.87 -0.94 15.61
C LYS A 98 9.40 -0.74 15.21
N ASP A 99 8.69 0.15 15.89
CA ASP A 99 7.29 0.45 15.58
C ASP A 99 7.13 1.02 14.17
N SER A 100 7.95 2.02 13.78
CA SER A 100 7.94 2.59 12.43
C SER A 100 8.31 1.57 11.35
N LYS A 101 9.27 0.68 11.62
CA LYS A 101 9.60 -0.42 10.70
C LYS A 101 8.43 -1.38 10.52
N ARG A 102 7.70 -1.72 11.59
CA ARG A 102 6.51 -2.57 11.49
C ARG A 102 5.41 -1.91 10.66
N GLU A 103 5.13 -0.64 10.91
CA GLU A 103 4.11 0.12 10.17
C GLU A 103 4.46 0.22 8.68
N ASN A 104 5.70 0.59 8.35
CA ASN A 104 6.14 0.73 6.95
C ASN A 104 6.33 -0.60 6.22
N ARG A 105 6.59 -1.72 6.91
CA ARG A 105 6.77 -3.03 6.25
C ARG A 105 5.45 -3.62 5.71
N THR A 106 4.32 -3.16 6.25
CA THR A 106 2.98 -3.59 5.83
C THR A 106 2.36 -2.73 4.72
N ARG A 107 3.05 -1.65 4.31
CA ARG A 107 2.56 -0.64 3.36
C ARG A 107 3.39 -0.63 2.09
#